data_AF-A0A967IPB3-F1
#
_entry.id   AF-A0A967IPB3-F1
#
_cell.length_a   1.000
_cell.length_b   1.000
_cell.length_c   1.000
_cell.angle_alpha   90.00
_cell.angle_beta   90.00
_cell.angle_gamma   90.00
#
_symmetry.space_group_name_H-M   'P 1'
#
loop_
_entity.id
_entity.type
_entity.pdbx_description
1 polymer ?
#
loop_
_entity_poly.entity_id
_entity_poly.type
_entity_poly.pdbx_seq_one_letter_code
_entity_poly.pdbx_strand_id
1 'polypeptide(L)'
;MNWYDLPKYYDLSFSHDMRTELQFLKQIFSGEESVHKRLLEPACGTGRLIVPMVKAGFTCTGFDTNTAVLDYLKKNCSVMH
;
A
#
# COMPACT_ATOMS: atom_id res chain seq x y z
N MET A 1 -0.53 14.40 20.49
CA MET A 1 -0.18 14.55 19.06
C MET A 1 0.62 13.33 18.67
N ASN A 2 0.03 12.41 17.90
CA ASN A 2 0.67 11.15 17.53
C ASN A 2 1.24 11.28 16.10
N TRP A 3 2.38 10.66 15.81
CA TRP A 3 3.05 10.77 14.51
C TRP A 3 2.23 10.15 13.37
N TYR A 4 1.32 9.25 13.70
CA TYR A 4 0.34 8.67 12.76
C TYR A 4 -0.72 9.67 12.28
N ASP A 5 -0.87 10.83 12.94
CA ASP A 5 -1.80 11.90 12.51
C ASP A 5 -1.19 12.79 11.41
N LEU A 6 0.09 12.57 11.07
CA LEU A 6 0.88 13.39 10.15
C LEU A 6 1.38 12.57 8.95
N PRO A 7 0.48 12.15 8.03
CA PRO A 7 0.80 11.19 6.97
C PRO A 7 1.97 11.62 6.06
N LYS A 8 2.11 12.92 5.77
CA LYS A 8 3.24 13.43 4.98
C LYS A 8 4.60 13.25 5.68
N TYR A 9 4.64 13.42 7.00
CA TYR A 9 5.86 13.25 7.78
C TYR A 9 6.16 11.76 7.98
N TYR A 10 5.12 10.93 8.15
CA TYR A 10 5.25 9.48 8.15
C TYR A 10 5.87 8.98 6.84
N ASP A 11 5.34 9.38 5.68
CA ASP A 11 5.91 9.01 4.39
C ASP A 11 7.37 9.47 4.24
N LEU A 12 7.72 10.68 4.69
CA LEU A 12 9.09 11.19 4.63
C LEU A 12 10.05 10.41 5.53
N SER A 13 9.61 10.02 6.73
CA SER A 13 10.43 9.26 7.68
C SER A 13 10.51 7.77 7.33
N PHE A 14 9.49 7.23 6.68
CA PHE A 14 9.36 5.82 6.34
C PHE A 14 9.36 5.56 4.83
N SER A 15 9.91 6.47 4.03
CA SER A 15 10.29 6.25 2.62
C SER A 15 11.49 5.29 2.51
N HIS A 16 11.57 4.32 3.41
CA HIS A 16 12.57 3.28 3.43
C HIS A 16 12.57 2.53 2.10
N ASP A 17 13.71 1.94 1.77
CA ASP A 17 13.85 1.12 0.58
C ASP A 17 12.88 -0.06 0.62
N MET A 18 11.79 0.08 -0.12
CA MET A 18 10.74 -0.92 -0.24
C MET A 18 11.04 -2.04 -1.23
N ARG A 19 12.17 -1.96 -1.95
CA ARG A 19 12.44 -2.84 -3.10
C ARG A 19 12.38 -4.31 -2.71
N THR A 20 12.96 -4.66 -1.57
CA THR A 20 13.01 -6.03 -1.06
C THR A 20 11.62 -6.59 -0.77
N GLU A 21 10.76 -5.81 -0.10
CA GLU A 21 9.40 -6.24 0.26
C GLU A 21 8.52 -6.40 -0.99
N LEU A 22 8.60 -5.45 -1.93
CA LEU A 22 7.85 -5.53 -3.18
C LEU A 22 8.34 -6.70 -4.06
N GLN A 23 9.63 -6.98 -4.08
CA GLN A 23 10.18 -8.13 -4.80
C GLN A 23 9.69 -9.44 -4.18
N PHE A 24 9.71 -9.54 -2.85
CA PHE A 24 9.20 -10.69 -2.12
C PHE A 24 7.71 -10.94 -2.42
N LEU A 25 6.87 -9.90 -2.37
CA LEU A 25 5.45 -10.02 -2.72
C LEU A 25 5.27 -10.46 -4.18
N LYS A 26 6.01 -9.86 -5.13
CA LYS A 26 5.95 -10.27 -6.54
C LYS A 26 6.35 -11.73 -6.75
N GLN A 27 7.32 -12.24 -5.99
CA GLN A 27 7.72 -13.65 -6.06
C GLN A 27 6.60 -14.57 -5.55
N ILE A 28 5.97 -14.25 -4.41
CA ILE A 28 4.81 -14.99 -3.90
C ILE A 28 3.70 -15.04 -4.95
N PHE A 29 3.42 -13.90 -5.58
CA PHE A 29 2.34 -13.78 -6.56
C PHE A 29 2.72 -14.16 -7.99
N SER A 30 3.88 -14.78 -8.21
CA SER A 30 4.33 -15.23 -9.54
C SER A 30 3.89 -16.65 -9.90
N GLY A 31 3.39 -17.43 -8.93
CA GLY A 31 2.91 -18.79 -9.14
C GLY A 31 1.52 -18.85 -9.79
N GLU A 32 1.19 -19.98 -10.42
CA GLU A 32 -0.08 -20.17 -11.16
C GLU A 32 -1.33 -19.96 -10.30
N GLU A 33 -1.30 -20.16 -8.98
CA GLU A 33 -2.43 -19.86 -8.08
C GLU A 33 -2.78 -18.36 -7.99
N SER A 34 -1.92 -17.48 -8.53
CA SER A 34 -2.10 -16.03 -8.54
C SER A 34 -2.92 -15.52 -9.72
N VAL A 35 -3.70 -16.39 -10.38
CA VAL A 35 -4.63 -16.04 -11.49
C VAL A 35 -5.47 -14.80 -11.14
N HIS A 36 -5.81 -14.66 -9.86
CA HIS A 36 -6.50 -13.50 -9.34
C HIS A 36 -5.56 -12.71 -8.43
N LYS A 37 -4.82 -11.76 -9.01
CA LYS A 37 -3.90 -10.80 -8.35
C LYS A 37 -4.61 -9.92 -7.31
N ARG A 38 -5.16 -10.51 -6.25
CA ARG A 38 -5.94 -9.85 -5.21
C ARG A 38 -5.13 -9.81 -3.91
N LEU A 39 -5.01 -8.64 -3.32
CA LEU A 39 -4.26 -8.42 -2.08
C LEU A 39 -5.16 -7.80 -1.02
N LEU A 40 -5.11 -8.31 0.21
CA LEU A 40 -5.70 -7.68 1.39
C LEU A 40 -4.57 -7.18 2.29
N GLU A 41 -4.48 -5.87 2.54
CA GLU A 41 -3.50 -5.27 3.44
C GLU A 41 -4.19 -4.70 4.71
N PRO A 42 -4.12 -5.40 5.86
CA PRO A 42 -4.56 -4.84 7.13
C PRO A 42 -3.58 -3.77 7.61
N ALA A 43 -4.09 -2.75 8.31
CA ALA A 43 -3.30 -1.59 8.76
C ALA A 43 -2.52 -0.94 7.61
N CYS A 44 -3.22 -0.67 6.50
CA CYS A 44 -2.61 -0.26 5.23
C CYS A 44 -1.98 1.15 5.28
N GLY A 45 -2.25 1.95 6.32
CA GLY A 45 -1.68 3.28 6.49
C GLY A 45 -1.85 4.17 5.26
N THR A 46 -0.77 4.79 4.82
CA THR A 46 -0.71 5.65 3.61
C THR A 46 -0.64 4.86 2.31
N GLY A 47 -0.72 3.53 2.38
CA GLY A 47 -0.69 2.60 1.25
C GLY A 47 0.68 2.38 0.66
N ARG A 48 1.70 2.36 1.52
CA ARG A 48 3.08 2.08 1.16
C ARG A 48 3.17 0.88 0.20
N LEU A 49 2.53 -0.25 0.52
CA LEU A 49 2.49 -1.45 -0.34
C LEU A 49 1.29 -1.46 -1.31
N ILE A 50 0.10 -1.02 -0.90
CA ILE A 50 -1.08 -0.91 -1.80
C ILE A 50 -0.74 -0.16 -3.09
N VAL A 51 -0.16 1.04 -3.01
CA VAL A 51 0.08 1.90 -4.18
C VAL A 51 0.93 1.21 -5.25
N PRO A 52 2.15 0.70 -4.97
CA PRO A 52 2.96 0.01 -5.97
C PRO A 52 2.33 -1.32 -6.44
N MET A 53 1.57 -2.02 -5.60
CA MET A 53 0.89 -3.26 -6.00
C MET A 53 -0.27 -2.99 -6.96
N VAL A 54 -1.08 -1.96 -6.71
CA VAL A 54 -2.10 -1.48 -7.66
C VAL A 54 -1.46 -1.12 -9.00
N LYS A 55 -0.33 -0.38 -8.99
CA LYS A 55 0.44 -0.08 -10.22
C LYS A 55 0.96 -1.33 -10.94
N ALA A 56 1.19 -2.42 -10.21
CA ALA A 56 1.59 -3.71 -10.79
C ALA A 56 0.41 -4.56 -11.29
N GLY A 57 -0.82 -4.01 -11.28
CA GLY A 57 -2.03 -4.66 -11.77
C GLY A 57 -2.74 -5.54 -10.74
N PHE A 58 -2.47 -5.35 -9.45
CA PHE A 58 -3.20 -6.03 -8.38
C PHE A 58 -4.50 -5.30 -8.03
N THR A 59 -5.54 -6.06 -7.74
CA THR A 59 -6.74 -5.56 -7.06
C THR A 59 -6.48 -5.59 -5.56
N CYS A 60 -6.26 -4.42 -4.95
CA CYS A 60 -5.95 -4.32 -3.52
C CYS A 60 -7.17 -3.86 -2.71
N THR A 61 -7.41 -4.52 -1.59
CA THR A 61 -8.31 -4.09 -0.51
C THR A 61 -7.45 -3.78 0.71
N GLY A 62 -7.72 -2.67 1.40
CA GLY A 62 -7.03 -2.36 2.65
C GLY A 62 -7.95 -1.67 3.64
N PHE A 63 -7.62 -1.80 4.92
CA PHE A 63 -8.32 -1.10 5.99
C PHE A 63 -7.33 -0.63 7.07
N ASP A 64 -7.66 0.47 7.70
CA ASP A 64 -6.90 1.06 8.80
C ASP A 64 -7.90 1.69 9.80
N THR A 65 -7.53 1.75 11.07
CA THR A 65 -8.37 2.38 12.10
C THR A 65 -8.30 3.90 12.05
N ASN A 66 -7.26 4.45 11.41
CA ASN A 66 -7.08 5.88 11.25
C ASN A 66 -7.71 6.36 9.93
N THR A 67 -8.82 7.09 10.02
CA THR A 67 -9.53 7.59 8.83
C THR A 67 -8.74 8.65 8.05
N ALA A 68 -7.88 9.43 8.72
CA ALA A 68 -7.08 10.46 8.08
C ALA A 68 -6.04 9.87 7.11
N VAL A 69 -5.43 8.72 7.45
CA VAL A 69 -4.50 8.02 6.55
C VAL A 69 -5.24 7.36 5.39
N LEU A 70 -6.46 6.84 5.62
CA LEU A 70 -7.29 6.30 4.55
C LEU A 70 -7.68 7.37 3.52
N ASP A 71 -8.01 8.57 3.96
CA ASP A 71 -8.34 9.68 3.04
C ASP A 71 -7.11 10.17 2.27
N TYR A 72 -5.93 10.09 2.87
CA TYR A 72 -4.67 10.34 2.17
C TYR A 72 -4.35 9.24 1.13
N LEU A 73 -4.51 7.96 1.50
CA LEU A 73 -4.33 6.83 0.59
C LEU A 73 -5.30 6.89 -0.59
N LYS A 74 -6.59 7.19 -0.37
CA LYS A 74 -7.57 7.37 -1.45
C LYS A 74 -7.11 8.43 -2.46
N LYS A 75 -6.53 9.54 -1.99
CA LYS A 75 -5.96 10.57 -2.87
C LYS A 75 -4.79 10.01 -3.69
N ASN A 76 -3.87 9.29 -3.06
CA ASN A 76 -2.75 8.63 -3.76
C ASN A 76 -3.20 7.62 -4.83
N CYS A 77 -4.32 6.92 -4.60
CA CYS A 77 -4.90 5.99 -5.56
C CYS A 77 -5.72 6.66 -6.68
N SER A 78 -6.38 7.79 -6.39
CA SER A 78 -7.23 8.49 -7.37
C SER A 78 -6.47 9.09 -8.56
N VAL A 79 -5.14 9.19 -8.46
CA VAL A 79 -4.26 9.67 -9.53
C VAL A 79 -3.78 8.56 -10.47
N MET A 80 -4.22 7.31 -10.26
CA MET A 80 -3.81 6.15 -11.03
C MET A 80 -4.93 5.80 -12.03
N HIS A 81 -4.69 6.09 -13.32
CA HIS A 81 -5.56 5.77 -14.46
C HIS A 81 -5.32 4.34 -14.95
#